data_AF-A0A285NVP6-F1
#
_entry.id   AF-A0A285NVP6-F1
#
_cell.length_a   1.000
_cell.length_b   1.000
_cell.length_c   1.000
_cell.angle_alpha   90.00
_cell.angle_beta   90.00
_cell.angle_gamma   90.00
#
_symmetry.space_group_name_H-M   'P 1'
#
loop_
_entity.id
_entity.type
_entity.pdbx_description
1 polymer ?
#
loop_
_entity_poly.entity_id
_entity_poly.type
_entity_poly.pdbx_seq_one_letter_code
_entity_poly.pdbx_strand_id
1 'polypeptide(L)'
;MRNTLLLSLAWLALCYTSASNASVTVGATRLIYDGAQNEANLTVSNRADDAPYLVQSWVSSYASGSEAAVDDFIVTPPLFRLDPNKENILRVIFAGAADVPRDRESLFLMNVKAIPAISDAQRDKNVLQIALKTTIKLFYRPAGLKGSPKAAVAGLRWRAEGGRLYVDNPSAFHVVVSELKVNGQALKQQIEVLKPGEQRSLPANTKPGDQITLAYIDDYGTNVTAPVIRLP
;
A
#
# COMPACT_ATOMS: atom_id res chain seq x y z
N MET A 1 26.99 -22.73 -41.03
CA MET A 1 26.24 -23.65 -40.14
C MET A 1 26.52 -23.43 -38.66
N ARG A 2 27.77 -23.17 -38.23
CA ARG A 2 28.10 -22.98 -36.80
C ARG A 2 27.56 -21.66 -36.19
N ASN A 3 27.56 -20.56 -36.95
CA ASN A 3 27.01 -19.27 -36.47
C ASN A 3 25.47 -19.22 -36.45
N THR A 4 24.79 -19.92 -37.36
CA THR A 4 23.31 -20.01 -37.36
C THR A 4 22.78 -20.85 -36.19
N LEU A 5 23.55 -21.85 -35.73
CA LEU A 5 23.25 -22.63 -34.53
C LEU A 5 23.47 -21.84 -33.22
N LEU A 6 24.44 -20.93 -33.20
CA LEU A 6 24.68 -20.06 -32.04
C LEU A 6 23.60 -18.97 -31.92
N LEU A 7 23.11 -18.45 -33.04
CA LEU A 7 22.00 -17.49 -33.08
C LEU A 7 20.65 -18.12 -32.67
N SER A 8 20.40 -19.39 -33.01
CA SER A 8 19.18 -20.09 -32.58
C SER A 8 19.20 -20.47 -31.09
N LEU A 9 20.36 -20.82 -30.54
CA LEU A 9 20.50 -21.12 -29.11
C LEU A 9 20.36 -19.87 -28.23
N ALA A 10 20.80 -18.71 -28.72
CA ALA A 10 20.60 -17.42 -28.06
C ALA A 10 19.13 -16.97 -28.03
N TRP A 11 18.35 -17.29 -29.08
CA TRP A 11 16.90 -17.02 -29.10
C TRP A 11 16.11 -17.91 -28.13
N LEU A 12 16.52 -19.17 -27.94
CA LEU A 12 15.85 -20.09 -27.01
C LEU A 12 16.08 -19.72 -25.54
N ALA A 13 17.21 -19.05 -25.23
CA ALA A 13 17.52 -18.59 -23.88
C ALA A 13 16.72 -17.35 -23.44
N LEU A 14 16.19 -16.55 -24.39
CA LEU A 14 15.42 -15.34 -24.08
C LEU A 14 13.97 -15.60 -23.64
N CYS A 15 13.47 -16.84 -23.76
CA CYS A 15 12.08 -17.20 -23.40
C CYS A 15 11.92 -17.75 -21.98
N TYR A 16 13.00 -17.89 -21.20
CA TYR A 16 12.92 -18.31 -19.80
C TYR A 16 12.73 -17.09 -18.89
N THR A 17 11.60 -16.39 -19.03
CA THR A 17 11.15 -15.49 -17.97
C THR A 17 10.43 -16.34 -16.93
N SER A 18 11.11 -16.65 -15.83
CA SER A 18 10.48 -17.26 -14.66
C SER A 18 9.40 -16.31 -14.15
N ALA A 19 8.13 -16.63 -14.41
CA ALA A 19 7.02 -15.96 -13.77
C ALA A 19 7.15 -16.21 -12.26
N SER A 20 7.43 -15.14 -11.51
CA SER A 20 7.40 -15.19 -10.05
C SER A 20 5.93 -15.36 -9.63
N ASN A 21 5.54 -16.60 -9.34
CA ASN A 21 4.19 -16.91 -8.88
C ASN A 21 4.14 -16.71 -7.37
N ALA A 22 3.68 -15.53 -6.94
CA ALA A 22 3.15 -15.39 -5.59
C ALA A 22 1.91 -16.27 -5.49
N SER A 23 1.97 -17.30 -4.64
CA SER A 23 0.87 -18.26 -4.53
C SER A 23 -0.41 -17.61 -4.06
N VAL A 24 -0.39 -16.68 -3.11
CA VAL A 24 -1.58 -15.90 -2.72
C VAL A 24 -1.34 -14.42 -3.00
N THR A 25 -2.27 -13.80 -3.73
CA THR A 25 -2.22 -12.39 -4.12
C THR A 25 -3.46 -11.63 -3.66
N VAL A 26 -3.27 -10.37 -3.33
CA VAL A 26 -4.32 -9.42 -2.97
C VAL A 26 -4.59 -8.52 -4.17
N GLY A 27 -5.85 -8.33 -4.54
CA GLY A 27 -6.26 -7.66 -5.78
C GLY A 27 -6.03 -6.14 -5.82
N ALA A 28 -5.57 -5.54 -4.73
CA ALA A 28 -5.27 -4.11 -4.64
C ALA A 28 -4.06 -3.84 -3.74
N THR A 29 -3.38 -2.71 -3.97
CA THR A 29 -2.24 -2.24 -3.15
C THR A 29 -2.63 -1.31 -2.01
N ARG A 30 -3.92 -0.93 -1.98
CA ARG A 30 -4.58 -0.13 -0.94
C ARG A 30 -6.08 -0.38 -1.00
N LEU A 31 -6.75 -0.12 0.10
CA LEU A 31 -8.21 -0.23 0.20
C LEU A 31 -8.78 1.11 0.63
N ILE A 32 -9.70 1.65 -0.16
CA ILE A 32 -10.46 2.86 0.20
C ILE A 32 -11.83 2.39 0.71
N TYR A 33 -12.13 2.67 1.96
CA TYR A 33 -13.47 2.50 2.53
C TYR A 33 -14.20 3.83 2.41
N ASP A 34 -15.15 3.91 1.48
CA ASP A 34 -16.07 5.03 1.37
C ASP A 34 -17.13 4.94 2.46
N GLY A 35 -17.16 5.91 3.38
CA GLY A 35 -18.09 5.98 4.50
C GLY A 35 -19.56 6.16 4.10
N ALA A 36 -19.86 6.39 2.83
CA ALA A 36 -21.22 6.33 2.29
C ALA A 36 -21.67 4.89 1.96
N GLN A 37 -20.73 3.93 1.90
CA GLN A 37 -20.98 2.52 1.62
C GLN A 37 -21.03 1.70 2.91
N ASN A 38 -21.68 0.53 2.85
CA ASN A 38 -21.76 -0.39 3.98
C ASN A 38 -20.49 -1.25 4.13
N GLU A 39 -19.80 -1.53 3.02
CA GLU A 39 -18.62 -2.38 2.98
C GLU A 39 -17.64 -1.94 1.88
N ALA A 40 -16.38 -2.31 2.05
CA ALA A 40 -15.36 -2.27 1.01
C ALA A 40 -14.89 -3.69 0.71
N ASN A 41 -14.73 -4.02 -0.57
CA ASN A 41 -14.43 -5.37 -1.02
C ASN A 41 -12.96 -5.50 -1.46
N LEU A 42 -12.34 -6.63 -1.10
CA LEU A 42 -10.96 -6.93 -1.45
C LEU A 42 -10.84 -8.38 -1.93
N THR A 43 -10.51 -8.56 -3.21
CA THR A 43 -10.29 -9.90 -3.77
C THR A 43 -8.95 -10.46 -3.31
N VAL A 44 -8.96 -11.74 -2.92
CA VAL A 44 -7.76 -12.54 -2.64
C VAL A 44 -7.80 -13.76 -3.56
N SER A 45 -6.69 -14.04 -4.24
CA SER A 45 -6.61 -15.18 -5.16
C SER A 45 -5.43 -16.08 -4.85
N ASN A 46 -5.62 -17.38 -4.98
CA ASN A 46 -4.57 -18.39 -4.93
C ASN A 46 -4.21 -18.80 -6.35
N ARG A 47 -2.98 -18.51 -6.77
CA ARG A 47 -2.39 -18.83 -8.08
C ARG A 47 -1.47 -20.05 -8.04
N ALA A 48 -1.39 -20.75 -6.90
CA ALA A 48 -0.72 -22.05 -6.86
C ALA A 48 -1.58 -23.11 -7.57
N ASP A 49 -0.91 -24.05 -8.23
CA ASP A 49 -1.56 -25.10 -9.00
C ASP A 49 -2.04 -26.28 -8.15
N ASP A 50 -1.36 -26.55 -7.03
CA ASP A 50 -1.56 -27.77 -6.25
C ASP A 50 -1.63 -27.52 -4.72
N ALA A 51 -1.38 -26.29 -4.26
CA ALA A 51 -1.29 -25.98 -2.84
C ALA A 51 -2.47 -25.10 -2.35
N PRO A 52 -3.30 -25.59 -1.42
CA PRO A 52 -4.29 -24.77 -0.73
C PRO A 52 -3.64 -23.93 0.37
N TYR A 53 -4.26 -22.78 0.68
CA TYR A 53 -3.82 -21.90 1.76
C TYR A 53 -4.94 -21.69 2.77
N LEU A 54 -4.57 -21.59 4.05
CA LEU A 54 -5.43 -20.99 5.06
C LEU A 54 -5.17 -19.48 5.07
N VAL A 55 -6.19 -18.69 4.77
CA VAL A 55 -6.11 -17.24 4.70
C VAL A 55 -6.76 -16.65 5.95
N GLN A 56 -5.99 -15.87 6.69
CA GLN A 56 -6.45 -15.07 7.82
C GLN A 56 -6.44 -13.59 7.43
N SER A 57 -7.47 -12.84 7.82
CA SER A 57 -7.60 -11.43 7.47
C SER A 57 -8.13 -10.58 8.62
N TRP A 58 -7.57 -9.38 8.78
CA TRP A 58 -7.95 -8.43 9.85
C TRP A 58 -7.46 -7.01 9.53
N VAL A 59 -8.04 -6.00 10.18
CA VAL A 59 -7.55 -4.62 10.13
C VAL A 59 -6.77 -4.32 11.40
N SER A 60 -5.62 -3.64 11.28
CA SER A 60 -4.80 -3.18 12.40
C SER A 60 -4.56 -1.67 12.35
N SER A 61 -4.08 -1.10 13.46
CA SER A 61 -3.84 0.34 13.60
C SER A 61 -2.56 0.78 12.89
N TYR A 62 -2.65 1.81 12.04
CA TYR A 62 -1.45 2.46 11.48
C TYR A 62 -0.74 3.33 12.54
N ALA A 63 -1.50 4.03 13.39
CA ALA A 63 -0.97 5.03 14.31
C ALA A 63 -0.11 4.44 15.43
N SER A 64 -0.53 3.31 16.01
CA SER A 64 0.22 2.63 17.08
C SER A 64 1.31 1.69 16.56
N GLY A 65 1.26 1.33 15.27
CA GLY A 65 2.09 0.27 14.70
C GLY A 65 1.76 -1.13 15.23
N SER A 66 0.70 -1.27 16.03
CA SER A 66 0.25 -2.57 16.55
C SER A 66 -0.24 -3.46 15.41
N GLU A 67 0.16 -4.73 15.43
CA GLU A 67 -0.36 -5.73 14.50
C GLU A 67 -1.69 -6.33 14.96
N ALA A 68 -2.15 -6.00 16.18
CA ALA A 68 -3.41 -6.49 16.72
C ALA A 68 -4.60 -6.00 15.90
N ALA A 69 -5.65 -6.81 15.86
CA ALA A 69 -6.92 -6.41 15.27
C ALA A 69 -7.50 -5.21 16.02
N VAL A 70 -8.00 -4.23 15.28
CA VAL A 70 -8.80 -3.14 15.85
C VAL A 70 -10.27 -3.52 15.85
N ASP A 71 -11.04 -2.96 16.78
CA ASP A 71 -12.49 -3.20 16.86
C ASP A 71 -13.30 -2.30 15.90
N ASP A 72 -12.66 -1.29 15.30
CA ASP A 72 -13.29 -0.35 14.34
C ASP A 72 -13.80 -1.05 13.07
N PHE A 73 -13.19 -2.17 12.69
CA PHE A 73 -13.44 -2.87 11.43
C PHE A 73 -13.60 -4.36 11.62
N ILE A 74 -14.58 -4.92 10.93
CA ILE A 74 -14.80 -6.36 10.83
C ILE A 74 -14.43 -6.80 9.41
N VAL A 75 -13.63 -7.86 9.30
CA VAL A 75 -13.32 -8.49 8.00
C VAL A 75 -14.00 -9.85 7.92
N THR A 76 -14.76 -10.06 6.84
CA THR A 76 -15.50 -11.31 6.61
C THR A 76 -15.11 -11.96 5.26
N PRO A 77 -14.74 -13.25 5.24
CA PRO A 77 -14.45 -14.11 6.39
C PRO A 77 -13.09 -13.79 7.04
N PRO A 78 -12.96 -13.82 8.38
CA PRO A 78 -11.69 -13.54 9.06
C PRO A 78 -10.68 -14.69 8.93
N LEU A 79 -11.16 -15.91 8.66
CA LEU A 79 -10.34 -17.10 8.44
C LEU A 79 -11.07 -18.05 7.49
N PHE A 80 -10.41 -18.48 6.41
CA PHE A 80 -10.99 -19.42 5.45
C PHE A 80 -9.91 -20.18 4.68
N ARG A 81 -10.27 -21.34 4.14
CA ARG A 81 -9.43 -22.09 3.22
C ARG A 81 -9.61 -21.56 1.79
N LEU A 82 -8.52 -21.36 1.07
CA LEU A 82 -8.48 -20.95 -0.32
C LEU A 82 -7.77 -22.02 -1.16
N ASP A 83 -8.54 -22.77 -1.93
CA ASP A 83 -8.02 -23.85 -2.78
C ASP A 83 -7.20 -23.35 -3.97
N PRO A 84 -6.39 -24.22 -4.61
CA PRO A 84 -5.62 -23.88 -5.81
C PRO A 84 -6.47 -23.24 -6.91
N ASN A 85 -5.92 -22.23 -7.57
CA ASN A 85 -6.58 -21.53 -8.67
C ASN A 85 -7.99 -20.96 -8.35
N LYS A 86 -8.26 -20.66 -7.06
CA LYS A 86 -9.50 -20.04 -6.60
C LYS A 86 -9.28 -18.59 -6.16
N GLU A 87 -10.37 -17.85 -6.16
CA GLU A 87 -10.45 -16.50 -5.59
C GLU A 87 -11.59 -16.43 -4.57
N ASN A 88 -11.46 -15.50 -3.63
CA ASN A 88 -12.51 -15.15 -2.69
C ASN A 88 -12.52 -13.63 -2.46
N ILE A 89 -13.65 -13.10 -2.03
CA ILE A 89 -13.82 -11.67 -1.73
C ILE A 89 -13.90 -11.51 -0.21
N LEU A 90 -12.97 -10.71 0.33
CA LEU A 90 -13.03 -10.22 1.69
C LEU A 90 -13.92 -8.97 1.72
N ARG A 91 -14.87 -8.96 2.65
CA ARG A 91 -15.72 -7.81 2.94
C ARG A 91 -15.20 -7.13 4.20
N VAL A 92 -14.79 -5.87 4.06
CA VAL A 92 -14.37 -5.04 5.18
C VAL A 92 -15.52 -4.12 5.53
N ILE A 93 -16.00 -4.22 6.77
CA ILE A 93 -17.17 -3.50 7.27
C ILE A 93 -16.69 -2.59 8.40
N PHE A 94 -17.06 -1.32 8.36
CA PHE A 94 -16.81 -0.41 9.48
C PHE A 94 -17.84 -0.69 10.57
N ALA A 95 -17.39 -1.20 11.71
CA ALA A 95 -18.25 -1.51 12.86
C ALA A 95 -18.63 -0.28 13.68
N GLY A 96 -17.96 0.85 13.43
CA GLY A 96 -18.18 2.10 14.12
C GLY A 96 -17.42 2.16 15.44
N ALA A 97 -16.60 3.19 15.61
CA ALA A 97 -15.99 3.54 16.88
C ALA A 97 -16.13 5.03 17.17
N ALA A 98 -16.10 5.39 18.46
CA ALA A 98 -16.25 6.76 18.93
C ALA A 98 -15.09 7.67 18.49
N ASP A 99 -13.90 7.10 18.30
CA ASP A 99 -12.66 7.87 18.13
C ASP A 99 -12.23 8.04 16.67
N VAL A 100 -13.03 7.58 15.70
CA VAL A 100 -12.73 7.75 14.27
C VAL A 100 -13.30 9.09 13.77
N PRO A 101 -12.43 10.06 13.39
CA PRO A 101 -12.88 11.37 12.92
C PRO A 101 -13.80 11.28 11.71
N ARG A 102 -14.79 12.20 11.67
CA ARG A 102 -15.75 12.32 10.57
C ARG A 102 -15.45 13.51 9.64
N ASP A 103 -14.50 14.37 10.01
CA ASP A 103 -14.09 15.57 9.27
C ASP A 103 -12.85 15.36 8.39
N ARG A 104 -12.21 14.19 8.47
CA ARG A 104 -10.97 13.84 7.76
C ARG A 104 -10.84 12.34 7.57
N GLU A 105 -9.97 11.94 6.64
CA GLU A 105 -9.61 10.54 6.47
C GLU A 105 -8.93 9.98 7.72
N SER A 106 -9.14 8.69 7.95
CA SER A 106 -8.41 7.89 8.94
C SER A 106 -7.64 6.78 8.25
N LEU A 107 -6.44 6.47 8.73
CA LEU A 107 -5.54 5.49 8.13
C LEU A 107 -5.37 4.28 9.05
N PHE A 108 -5.60 3.11 8.47
CA PHE A 108 -5.45 1.78 9.07
C PHE A 108 -4.63 0.89 8.14
N LEU A 109 -4.40 -0.35 8.55
CA LEU A 109 -3.71 -1.37 7.77
C LEU A 109 -4.62 -2.58 7.61
N MET A 110 -4.87 -3.00 6.37
CA MET A 110 -5.54 -4.25 6.05
C MET A 110 -4.50 -5.35 5.89
N ASN A 111 -4.64 -6.43 6.66
CA ASN A 111 -3.70 -7.55 6.70
C ASN A 111 -4.35 -8.80 6.11
N VAL A 112 -3.61 -9.49 5.25
CA VAL A 112 -3.97 -10.80 4.68
C VAL A 112 -2.79 -11.73 4.87
N LYS A 113 -2.93 -12.74 5.72
CA LYS A 113 -1.91 -13.75 6.00
C LYS A 113 -2.29 -15.06 5.35
N ALA A 114 -1.47 -15.54 4.43
CA ALA A 114 -1.60 -16.82 3.77
C ALA A 114 -0.67 -17.84 4.42
N ILE A 115 -1.26 -18.90 4.98
CA ILE A 115 -0.56 -19.99 5.65
C ILE A 115 -0.66 -21.23 4.74
N PRO A 116 0.46 -21.75 4.21
CA PRO A 116 0.42 -22.93 3.36
C PRO A 116 -0.06 -24.15 4.13
N ALA A 117 -0.83 -25.02 3.48
CA ALA A 117 -1.19 -26.31 4.07
C ALA A 117 0.03 -27.24 4.17
N ILE A 118 0.06 -28.09 5.18
CA ILE A 118 1.05 -29.16 5.30
C ILE A 118 0.53 -30.38 4.54
N SER A 119 1.29 -30.86 3.56
CA SER A 119 0.96 -32.14 2.90
C SER A 119 1.35 -33.33 3.79
N ASP A 120 0.66 -34.46 3.63
CA ASP A 120 0.98 -35.69 4.36
C ASP A 120 2.43 -36.15 4.08
N ALA A 121 2.93 -35.93 2.87
CA ALA A 121 4.32 -36.21 2.47
C ALA A 121 5.38 -35.34 3.18
N GLN A 122 4.96 -34.28 3.86
CA GLN A 122 5.82 -33.36 4.61
C GLN A 122 5.70 -33.55 6.14
N ARG A 123 4.71 -34.30 6.64
CA ARG A 123 4.45 -34.40 8.09
C ARG A 123 5.61 -35.00 8.89
N ASP A 124 6.33 -35.95 8.31
CA ASP A 124 7.46 -36.64 8.97
C ASP A 124 8.83 -36.11 8.50
N LYS A 125 8.87 -34.91 7.93
CA LYS A 125 10.09 -34.28 7.42
C LYS A 125 10.36 -32.97 8.14
N ASN A 126 11.64 -32.65 8.30
CA ASN A 126 12.07 -31.32 8.75
C ASN A 126 11.85 -30.31 7.63
N VAL A 127 10.68 -29.66 7.64
CA VAL A 127 10.31 -28.65 6.64
C VAL A 127 10.23 -27.27 7.27
N LEU A 128 10.85 -26.28 6.61
CA LEU A 128 10.64 -24.88 6.90
C LEU A 128 9.41 -24.40 6.14
N GLN A 129 8.44 -23.83 6.86
CA GLN A 129 7.24 -23.24 6.27
C GLN A 129 7.28 -21.72 6.35
N ILE A 130 6.97 -21.06 5.24
CA ILE A 130 6.93 -19.61 5.14
C ILE A 130 5.47 -19.20 4.92
N ALA A 131 4.90 -18.52 5.91
CA ALA A 131 3.61 -17.87 5.77
C ALA A 131 3.82 -16.43 5.29
N LEU A 132 3.14 -16.04 4.22
CA LEU A 132 3.24 -14.70 3.66
C LEU A 132 2.15 -13.81 4.25
N LYS A 133 2.53 -12.64 4.75
CA LYS A 133 1.60 -11.60 5.20
C LYS A 133 1.70 -10.41 4.27
N THR A 134 0.61 -10.11 3.57
CA THR A 134 0.45 -8.89 2.79
C THR A 134 -0.29 -7.87 3.64
N THR A 135 0.32 -6.70 3.83
CA THR A 135 -0.28 -5.57 4.55
C THR A 135 -0.41 -4.39 3.60
N ILE A 136 -1.63 -3.88 3.43
CA ILE A 136 -1.93 -2.73 2.58
C ILE A 136 -2.57 -1.61 3.40
N LYS A 137 -2.42 -0.36 2.96
CA LYS A 137 -3.06 0.78 3.62
C LYS A 137 -4.57 0.73 3.40
N LEU A 138 -5.33 0.92 4.48
CA LEU A 138 -6.78 1.09 4.46
C LEU A 138 -7.13 2.53 4.84
N PHE A 139 -7.74 3.28 3.92
CA PHE A 139 -8.18 4.65 4.15
C PHE A 139 -9.68 4.65 4.39
N TYR A 140 -10.09 5.00 5.60
CA TYR A 140 -11.49 5.33 5.89
C TYR A 140 -11.75 6.77 5.50
N ARG A 141 -12.66 6.98 4.54
CA ARG A 141 -13.04 8.28 4.02
C ARG A 141 -14.48 8.58 4.43
N PRO A 142 -14.72 9.45 5.43
CA PRO A 142 -16.08 9.78 5.85
C PRO A 142 -16.98 10.22 4.68
N ALA A 143 -18.27 9.89 4.76
CA ALA A 143 -19.25 10.31 3.77
C ALA A 143 -19.28 11.85 3.64
N GLY A 144 -19.28 12.35 2.40
CA GLY A 144 -19.35 13.79 2.12
C GLY A 144 -18.04 14.56 2.33
N LEU A 145 -16.91 13.87 2.56
CA LEU A 145 -15.61 14.52 2.66
C LEU A 145 -15.23 15.21 1.33
N LYS A 146 -15.04 16.53 1.36
CA LYS A 146 -14.75 17.33 0.18
C LYS A 146 -13.26 17.29 -0.18
N GLY A 147 -12.95 16.97 -1.44
CA GLY A 147 -11.59 17.00 -1.96
C GLY A 147 -11.19 15.67 -2.60
N SER A 148 -9.90 15.46 -2.78
CA SER A 148 -9.30 14.23 -3.28
C SER A 148 -7.81 14.21 -2.93
N PRO A 149 -7.13 13.04 -2.99
CA PRO A 149 -5.68 12.98 -2.81
C PRO A 149 -4.92 13.91 -3.77
N LYS A 150 -5.38 14.01 -5.03
CA LYS A 150 -4.82 14.93 -6.02
C LYS A 150 -4.96 16.40 -5.60
N ALA A 151 -6.14 16.79 -5.10
CA ALA A 151 -6.37 18.14 -4.59
C ALA A 151 -5.57 18.42 -3.30
N ALA A 152 -5.41 17.42 -2.43
CA ALA A 152 -4.58 17.51 -1.23
C ALA A 152 -3.11 17.77 -1.58
N VAL A 153 -2.56 17.02 -2.55
CA VAL A 153 -1.20 17.23 -3.06
C VAL A 153 -1.02 18.64 -3.63
N ALA A 154 -1.97 19.11 -4.43
CA ALA A 154 -1.93 20.46 -4.98
C ALA A 154 -2.04 21.57 -3.91
N GLY A 155 -2.70 21.27 -2.79
CA GLY A 155 -2.89 22.17 -1.65
C GLY A 155 -1.78 22.13 -0.60
N LEU A 156 -0.76 21.28 -0.77
CA LEU A 156 0.38 21.24 0.15
C LEU A 156 1.12 22.57 0.17
N ARG A 157 1.47 23.03 1.36
CA ARG A 157 2.19 24.29 1.56
C ARG A 157 3.64 23.99 1.93
N TRP A 158 4.57 24.61 1.21
CA TRP A 158 6.00 24.38 1.37
C TRP A 158 6.71 25.63 1.89
N ARG A 159 7.70 25.45 2.77
CA ARG A 159 8.57 26.52 3.28
C ARG A 159 10.02 26.05 3.33
N ALA A 160 10.95 26.94 3.01
CA ALA A 160 12.36 26.80 3.38
C ALA A 160 12.68 27.72 4.56
N GLU A 161 13.20 27.18 5.66
CA GLU A 161 13.65 28.00 6.79
C GLU A 161 14.81 27.32 7.51
N GLY A 162 15.89 28.07 7.77
CA GLY A 162 17.06 27.55 8.49
C GLY A 162 17.71 26.33 7.84
N GLY A 163 17.68 26.20 6.51
CA GLY A 163 18.19 25.04 5.79
C GLY A 163 17.30 23.79 5.89
N ARG A 164 16.07 23.93 6.40
CA ARG A 164 15.10 22.84 6.51
C ARG A 164 13.94 23.06 5.54
N LEU A 165 13.40 21.94 5.05
CA LEU A 165 12.19 21.91 4.25
C LEU A 165 11.01 21.63 5.18
N TYR A 166 9.99 22.46 5.09
CA TYR A 166 8.75 22.29 5.82
C TYR A 166 7.61 22.05 4.84
N VAL A 167 6.75 21.10 5.18
CA VAL A 167 5.54 20.77 4.44
C VAL A 167 4.35 20.74 5.38
N ASP A 168 3.27 21.40 4.99
CA ASP A 168 1.99 21.40 5.68
C ASP A 168 0.94 20.78 4.75
N ASN A 169 0.21 19.79 5.27
CA ASN A 169 -0.97 19.21 4.64
C ASN A 169 -2.24 19.77 5.29
N PRO A 170 -2.78 20.92 4.82
CA PRO A 170 -3.98 21.51 5.39
C PRO A 170 -5.26 20.78 4.98
N SER A 171 -5.16 19.74 4.14
CA SER A 171 -6.31 19.01 3.63
C SER A 171 -6.84 18.00 4.63
N ALA A 172 -8.03 17.47 4.32
CA ALA A 172 -8.66 16.40 5.08
C ALA A 172 -8.23 14.98 4.61
N PHE A 173 -7.27 14.87 3.69
CA PHE A 173 -6.84 13.61 3.07
C PHE A 173 -5.39 13.29 3.42
N HIS A 174 -5.06 12.00 3.47
CA HIS A 174 -3.69 11.54 3.55
C HIS A 174 -3.00 11.69 2.19
N VAL A 175 -1.73 12.11 2.19
CA VAL A 175 -0.88 12.08 1.00
C VAL A 175 0.18 11.00 1.19
N VAL A 176 0.09 9.94 0.39
CA VAL A 176 1.10 8.87 0.38
C VAL A 176 2.26 9.29 -0.52
N VAL A 177 3.39 9.65 0.08
CA VAL A 177 4.56 10.16 -0.63
C VAL A 177 5.41 8.98 -1.09
N SER A 178 5.67 8.88 -2.40
CA SER A 178 6.54 7.86 -2.97
C SER A 178 7.96 8.38 -3.17
N GLU A 179 8.09 9.65 -3.52
CA GLU A 179 9.38 10.29 -3.71
C GLU A 179 9.30 11.79 -3.43
N LEU A 180 10.32 12.35 -2.79
CA LEU A 180 10.47 13.78 -2.60
C LEU A 180 11.89 14.19 -3.00
N LYS A 181 11.97 15.12 -3.95
CA LYS A 181 13.22 15.66 -4.49
C LYS A 181 13.35 17.15 -4.25
N VAL A 182 14.57 17.59 -3.95
CA VAL A 182 14.99 18.99 -3.93
C VAL A 182 16.03 19.18 -5.01
N ASN A 183 15.80 20.11 -5.94
CA ASN A 183 16.70 20.38 -7.08
C ASN A 183 17.10 19.10 -7.85
N GLY A 184 16.14 18.18 -8.03
CA GLY A 184 16.33 16.90 -8.70
C GLY A 184 16.98 15.80 -7.85
N GLN A 185 17.47 16.10 -6.65
CA GLN A 185 18.07 15.12 -5.75
C GLN A 185 17.04 14.55 -4.78
N ALA A 186 16.92 13.23 -4.73
CA ALA A 186 16.02 12.55 -3.80
C ALA A 186 16.49 12.75 -2.36
N LEU A 187 15.56 13.09 -1.48
CA LEU A 187 15.84 13.20 -0.05
C LEU A 187 16.06 11.82 0.56
N LYS A 188 17.08 11.71 1.42
CA LYS A 188 17.40 10.45 2.13
C LYS A 188 16.35 10.08 3.17
N GLN A 189 15.78 11.08 3.85
CA GLN A 189 14.69 10.86 4.79
C GLN A 189 13.37 10.83 4.04
N GLN A 190 12.70 9.69 4.13
CA GLN A 190 11.43 9.46 3.47
C GLN A 190 10.29 9.87 4.39
N ILE A 191 9.36 10.66 3.85
CA ILE A 191 8.02 10.77 4.40
C ILE A 191 7.23 9.66 3.71
N GLU A 192 6.60 8.77 4.48
CA GLU A 192 5.73 7.74 3.88
C GLU A 192 4.32 8.31 3.65
N VAL A 193 3.79 8.99 4.67
CA VAL A 193 2.44 9.57 4.65
C VAL A 193 2.48 10.94 5.32
N LEU A 194 1.89 11.95 4.67
CA LEU A 194 1.48 13.20 5.28
C LEU A 194 0.02 13.08 5.71
N LYS A 195 -0.24 13.10 7.02
CA LYS A 195 -1.59 12.98 7.59
C LYS A 195 -2.39 14.28 7.43
N PRO A 196 -3.73 14.23 7.48
CA PRO A 196 -4.56 15.43 7.48
C PRO A 196 -4.19 16.41 8.62
N GLY A 197 -3.91 17.66 8.28
CA GLY A 197 -3.47 18.70 9.22
C GLY A 197 -2.04 18.56 9.73
N GLU A 198 -1.24 17.64 9.18
CA GLU A 198 0.14 17.42 9.62
C GLU A 198 1.10 18.48 9.07
N GLN A 199 1.97 18.97 9.96
CA GLN A 199 3.15 19.74 9.61
C GLN A 199 4.40 18.90 9.85
N ARG A 200 5.24 18.75 8.83
CA ARG A 200 6.49 17.99 8.92
C ARG A 200 7.67 18.84 8.48
N SER A 201 8.80 18.64 9.14
CA SER A 201 10.09 19.26 8.77
C SER A 201 11.13 18.21 8.44
N LEU A 202 11.93 18.47 7.40
CA LEU A 202 12.99 17.61 6.91
C LEU A 202 14.31 18.37 6.82
N PRO A 203 15.44 17.78 7.23
CA PRO A 203 16.76 18.28 6.90
C PRO A 203 17.02 18.09 5.40
N ALA A 204 17.09 19.19 4.67
CA ALA A 204 17.19 19.17 3.21
C ALA A 204 18.14 20.23 2.63
N ASN A 205 18.79 21.03 3.49
CA ASN A 205 19.64 22.17 3.11
C ASN A 205 18.94 23.15 2.12
N THR A 206 17.62 23.27 2.23
CA THR A 206 16.79 24.03 1.31
C THR A 206 16.84 25.53 1.55
N LYS A 207 16.70 26.30 0.46
CA LYS A 207 16.63 27.76 0.43
C LYS A 207 15.43 28.22 -0.42
N PRO A 208 14.96 29.46 -0.22
CA PRO A 208 14.00 30.09 -1.14
C PRO A 208 14.46 29.98 -2.60
N GLY A 209 13.53 29.66 -3.49
CA GLY A 209 13.78 29.46 -4.92
C GLY A 209 14.17 28.04 -5.34
N ASP A 210 14.52 27.15 -4.40
CA ASP A 210 14.78 25.73 -4.71
C ASP A 210 13.55 25.05 -5.30
N GLN A 211 13.77 24.08 -6.18
CA GLN A 211 12.72 23.31 -6.83
C GLN A 211 12.37 22.06 -6.02
N ILE A 212 11.09 21.87 -5.74
CA ILE A 212 10.52 20.67 -5.14
C ILE A 212 9.79 19.87 -6.21
N THR A 213 10.11 18.58 -6.27
CA THR A 213 9.34 17.60 -7.03
C THR A 213 8.84 16.54 -6.06
N LEU A 214 7.52 16.39 -5.98
CA LEU A 214 6.84 15.38 -5.19
C LEU A 214 6.24 14.33 -6.12
N ALA A 215 6.51 13.06 -5.87
CA ALA A 215 5.72 11.97 -6.38
C ALA A 215 4.89 11.36 -5.25
N TYR A 216 3.66 10.98 -5.55
CA TYR A 216 2.72 10.41 -4.60
C TYR A 216 1.98 9.22 -5.22
N ILE A 217 1.39 8.39 -4.38
CA ILE A 217 0.58 7.26 -4.83
C ILE A 217 -0.90 7.61 -4.66
N ASP A 218 -1.66 7.57 -5.75
CA ASP A 218 -3.09 7.90 -5.77
C ASP A 218 -4.00 6.75 -5.28
N ASP A 219 -5.33 6.95 -5.26
CA ASP A 219 -6.31 5.95 -4.80
C ASP A 219 -6.27 4.64 -5.60
N TYR A 220 -5.78 4.66 -6.84
CA TYR A 220 -5.66 3.49 -7.70
C TYR A 220 -4.32 2.76 -7.55
N GLY A 221 -3.43 3.26 -6.70
CA GLY A 221 -2.09 2.70 -6.53
C GLY A 221 -1.10 3.17 -7.59
N THR A 222 -1.44 4.17 -8.40
CA THR A 222 -0.55 4.73 -9.43
C THR A 222 0.43 5.69 -8.80
N ASN A 223 1.70 5.60 -9.19
CA ASN A 223 2.71 6.60 -8.81
C ASN A 223 2.60 7.80 -9.75
N VAL A 224 2.26 8.97 -9.21
CA VAL A 224 1.99 10.21 -9.94
C VAL A 224 2.98 11.28 -9.49
N THR A 225 3.67 11.89 -10.45
CA THR A 225 4.52 13.06 -10.20
C THR A 225 3.70 14.34 -10.25
N ALA A 226 3.71 15.11 -9.16
CA ALA A 226 3.07 16.41 -9.08
C ALA A 226 3.85 17.49 -9.87
N PRO A 227 3.22 18.61 -10.25
CA PRO A 227 3.93 19.74 -10.83
C PRO A 227 5.07 20.23 -9.95
N VAL A 228 6.16 20.70 -10.57
CA VAL A 228 7.31 21.26 -9.85
C VAL A 228 6.91 22.54 -9.14
N ILE A 229 7.27 22.65 -7.86
CA ILE A 229 7.01 23.82 -7.02
C ILE A 229 8.34 24.52 -6.77
N ARG A 230 8.37 25.86 -6.82
CA ARG A 230 9.51 26.63 -6.31
C ARG A 230 9.21 27.07 -4.90
N LEU A 231 10.17 26.85 -3.99
CA LEU A 231 10.03 27.28 -2.60
C LEU A 231 9.92 28.80 -2.53
N PRO A 232 8.98 29.32 -1.72
CA PRO A 232 8.87 30.75 -1.47
C PRO A 232 10.10 31.28 -0.73
#